data_AF-A0A972QRB3-F1
#
_entry.id   AF-A0A972QRB3-F1
#
_cell.length_a   1.000
_cell.length_b   1.000
_cell.length_c   1.000
_cell.angle_alpha   90.00
_cell.angle_beta   90.00
_cell.angle_gamma   90.00
#
_symmetry.space_group_name_H-M   'P 1'
#
loop_
_entity.id
_entity.type
_entity.pdbx_description
1 polymer ?
#
loop_
_entity_poly.entity_id
_entity_poly.type
_entity_poly.pdbx_seq_one_letter_code
_entity_poly.pdbx_strand_id
1 'polypeptide(L)'
;MKVSQAVTFWINYHRANSRDNTIRAYRELLERFCHENGEKDLQELTSDEVLDFLNGITEGKKPQTRKTRFSHLTSFFNFTKNNVDQSFQNPCDS
;
A
#
# COMPACT_ATOMS: atom_id res chain seq x y z
N MET A 1 -12.74 -6.49 -3.46
CA MET A 1 -13.05 -5.03 -3.34
C MET A 1 -12.00 -4.25 -4.12
N LYS A 2 -12.26 -3.04 -4.61
CA LYS A 2 -11.23 -2.29 -5.37
C LYS A 2 -10.06 -1.83 -4.50
N VAL A 3 -8.86 -1.79 -5.05
CA VAL A 3 -7.66 -1.25 -4.37
C VAL A 3 -7.88 0.18 -3.89
N SER A 4 -8.50 1.03 -4.71
CA SER A 4 -8.83 2.42 -4.36
C SER A 4 -9.72 2.55 -3.11
N GLN A 5 -10.64 1.60 -2.90
CA GLN A 5 -11.49 1.56 -1.71
C GLN A 5 -10.68 1.18 -0.47
N ALA A 6 -9.80 0.18 -0.57
CA ALA A 6 -8.91 -0.20 0.54
C ALA A 6 -7.98 0.96 0.95
N VAL A 7 -7.40 1.67 -0.03
CA VAL A 7 -6.58 2.87 0.22
C VAL A 7 -7.38 3.96 0.93
N THR A 8 -8.65 4.15 0.57
CA THR A 8 -9.52 5.11 1.25
C THR A 8 -9.71 4.77 2.73
N PHE A 9 -9.94 3.50 3.07
CA PHE A 9 -10.04 3.06 4.46
C PHE A 9 -8.75 3.31 5.24
N TRP A 10 -7.59 2.98 4.66
CA TRP A 10 -6.29 3.21 5.27
C TRP A 10 -5.99 4.69 5.54
N ILE A 11 -6.25 5.55 4.56
CA ILE A 11 -6.03 6.99 4.71
C ILE A 11 -6.98 7.59 5.75
N ASN A 12 -8.23 7.16 5.79
CA ASN A 12 -9.17 7.61 6.82
C ASN A 12 -8.76 7.14 8.22
N TYR A 13 -8.29 5.91 8.36
CA TYR A 13 -7.72 5.41 9.61
C TYR A 13 -6.56 6.29 10.09
N HIS A 14 -5.58 6.58 9.23
CA HIS A 14 -4.44 7.41 9.61
C HIS A 14 -4.80 8.87 9.87
N ARG A 15 -5.80 9.43 9.17
CA ARG A 15 -6.30 10.78 9.45
C ARG A 15 -6.84 10.93 10.87
N ALA A 16 -7.46 9.88 11.41
CA ALA A 16 -8.00 9.90 12.77
C ALA A 16 -6.95 9.54 13.84
N ASN A 17 -5.91 8.77 13.49
CA ASN A 17 -5.07 8.09 14.49
C ASN A 17 -3.57 8.37 14.35
N SER A 18 -3.13 9.24 13.43
CA SER A 18 -1.70 9.43 13.16
C SER A 18 -1.32 10.89 12.93
N ARG A 19 -0.03 11.15 13.08
CA ARG A 19 0.55 12.48 12.82
C ARG A 19 0.57 12.79 11.33
N ASP A 20 0.54 14.08 11.00
CA ASP A 20 0.50 14.58 9.62
C ASP A 20 1.63 14.06 8.73
N ASN A 21 2.84 13.89 9.29
CA ASN A 21 3.97 13.34 8.54
C ASN A 21 3.73 11.89 8.09
N THR A 22 3.13 11.07 8.95
CA THR A 22 2.74 9.69 8.63
C THR A 22 1.66 9.67 7.55
N ILE A 23 0.61 10.51 7.70
CA ILE A 23 -0.47 10.62 6.71
C ILE A 23 0.10 11.03 5.35
N ARG A 24 0.98 12.03 5.30
CA ARG A 24 1.63 12.49 4.07
C ARG A 24 2.47 11.40 3.42
N ALA A 25 3.24 10.64 4.19
CA ALA A 25 4.09 9.57 3.67
C ALA A 25 3.28 8.44 3.04
N TYR A 26 2.16 8.04 3.67
CA TYR A 26 1.25 7.04 3.09
C TYR A 26 0.49 7.56 1.89
N ARG A 27 0.00 8.81 1.95
CA ARG A 27 -0.69 9.46 0.84
C ARG A 27 0.15 9.45 -0.44
N GLU A 28 1.38 9.95 -0.35
CA GLU A 28 2.28 10.05 -1.50
C GLU A 28 2.53 8.68 -2.16
N LEU A 29 2.69 7.64 -1.32
CA LEU A 29 2.92 6.28 -1.79
C LEU A 29 1.67 5.68 -2.44
N LEU A 30 0.53 5.75 -1.74
CA LEU A 30 -0.70 5.06 -2.14
C LEU A 30 -1.45 5.78 -3.25
N GLU A 31 -1.29 7.10 -3.42
CA GLU A 31 -1.82 7.81 -4.58
C GLU A 31 -1.16 7.31 -5.88
N ARG A 32 0.16 7.06 -5.86
CA ARG A 32 0.86 6.44 -7.00
C ARG A 32 0.43 5.00 -7.21
N PHE A 33 0.32 4.23 -6.13
CA PHE A 33 -0.13 2.84 -6.21
C PHE A 33 -1.56 2.73 -6.80
N CYS A 34 -2.47 3.60 -6.37
CA CYS A 34 -3.82 3.70 -6.92
C CYS A 34 -3.85 4.15 -8.37
N HIS A 35 -2.91 4.98 -8.83
CA HIS A 35 -2.85 5.37 -10.23
C HIS A 35 -2.66 4.15 -11.15
N GLU A 36 -1.88 3.17 -10.71
CA GLU A 36 -1.57 1.96 -11.48
C GLU A 36 -2.58 0.82 -11.22
N ASN A 37 -3.07 0.68 -9.98
CA ASN A 37 -3.82 -0.51 -9.55
C ASN A 37 -5.22 -0.19 -8.98
N GLY A 38 -5.64 1.07 -8.94
CA GLY A 38 -6.81 1.53 -8.17
C GLY A 38 -8.15 0.89 -8.56
N GLU A 39 -8.32 0.54 -9.83
CA GLU A 39 -9.55 -0.07 -10.36
C GLU A 39 -9.56 -1.60 -10.25
N LYS A 40 -8.40 -2.21 -10.03
CA LYS A 40 -8.25 -3.66 -9.90
C LYS A 40 -8.92 -4.16 -8.62
N ASP A 41 -9.44 -5.38 -8.65
CA ASP A 41 -9.84 -6.02 -7.41
C ASP A 41 -8.60 -6.35 -6.57
N LEU A 42 -8.69 -6.06 -5.28
CA LEU A 42 -7.63 -6.34 -4.32
C LEU A 42 -7.21 -7.82 -4.33
N GLN A 43 -8.14 -8.74 -4.60
CA GLN A 43 -7.87 -10.18 -4.66
C GLN A 43 -7.10 -10.60 -5.93
N GLU A 44 -7.08 -9.75 -6.97
CA GLU A 44 -6.35 -10.01 -8.22
C GLU A 44 -4.93 -9.42 -8.19
N LEU A 45 -4.59 -8.66 -7.15
CA LEU A 45 -3.28 -8.03 -7.02
C LEU A 45 -2.20 -9.07 -6.71
N THR A 46 -1.14 -9.10 -7.52
CA THR A 46 -0.06 -10.09 -7.35
C THR A 46 1.17 -9.49 -6.66
N SER A 47 2.02 -10.36 -6.12
CA SER A 47 3.29 -9.99 -5.52
C SER A 47 4.26 -9.36 -6.52
N ASP A 48 4.26 -9.84 -7.77
CA ASP A 48 5.09 -9.29 -8.85
C ASP A 48 4.68 -7.85 -9.17
N GLU A 49 3.38 -7.56 -9.23
CA GLU A 49 2.88 -6.20 -9.48
C GLU A 49 3.25 -5.22 -8.36
N VAL A 50 3.20 -5.68 -7.11
CA VAL A 50 3.65 -4.90 -5.96
C VAL A 50 5.16 -4.67 -5.99
N LEU A 51 5.94 -5.69 -6.39
CA LEU A 51 7.38 -5.61 -6.49
C LEU A 51 7.81 -4.67 -7.63
N ASP A 52 7.17 -4.76 -8.79
CA ASP A 52 7.43 -3.90 -9.95
C ASP A 52 7.11 -2.44 -9.63
N PHE A 53 5.97 -2.18 -9.00
CA PHE A 53 5.64 -0.85 -8.49
C PHE A 53 6.72 -0.33 -7.52
N LEU A 54 7.11 -1.15 -6.53
CA LEU A 54 8.13 -0.77 -5.56
C LEU A 54 9.47 -0.46 -6.25
N ASN A 55 9.87 -1.27 -7.22
CA ASN A 55 11.10 -1.06 -7.98
C ASN A 55 11.03 0.25 -8.77
N GLY A 56 9.93 0.52 -9.46
CA GLY A 56 9.73 1.75 -10.23
C GLY A 56 9.82 3.01 -9.37
N ILE A 57 9.16 3.05 -8.20
CA ILE A 57 9.19 4.25 -7.35
C ILE A 57 10.50 4.40 -6.54
N THR A 58 11.33 3.36 -6.49
CA THR A 58 12.60 3.34 -5.72
C THR A 58 13.85 3.24 -6.59
N GLU A 59 13.70 3.27 -7.92
CA GLU A 59 14.84 3.30 -8.84
C GLU A 59 15.76 4.49 -8.55
N GLY A 60 17.07 4.22 -8.47
CA GLY A 60 18.09 5.21 -8.12
C GLY A 60 18.00 5.79 -6.71
N LYS A 61 17.11 5.28 -5.83
CA LYS A 61 16.99 5.71 -4.43
C LYS A 61 17.89 4.89 -3.51
N LYS A 62 18.18 5.45 -2.33
CA LYS A 62 18.94 4.75 -1.29
C LYS A 62 18.19 3.47 -0.85
N PRO A 63 18.89 2.38 -0.51
CA PRO A 63 18.26 1.14 -0.04
C PRO A 63 17.29 1.33 1.14
N GLN A 64 17.59 2.28 2.03
CA GLN A 64 16.72 2.63 3.15
C GLN A 64 15.36 3.14 2.69
N THR A 65 15.30 3.93 1.61
CA THR A 65 14.03 4.41 1.04
C THR A 65 13.18 3.25 0.56
N ARG A 66 13.79 2.26 -0.13
CA ARG A 66 13.08 1.06 -0.58
C ARG A 66 12.53 0.25 0.57
N LYS A 67 13.32 0.02 1.62
CA LYS A 67 12.87 -0.66 2.85
C LYS A 67 11.69 0.06 3.51
N THR A 68 11.75 1.39 3.61
CA THR A 68 10.65 2.18 4.19
C THR A 68 9.38 2.11 3.33
N ARG A 69 9.47 2.23 2.01
CA ARG A 69 8.29 2.13 1.13
C ARG A 69 7.68 0.72 1.14
N PHE A 70 8.51 -0.32 1.18
CA PHE A 70 8.04 -1.70 1.34
C PHE A 70 7.30 -1.89 2.67
N SER A 71 7.88 -1.45 3.79
CA SER A 71 7.24 -1.53 5.12
C SER A 71 5.88 -0.82 5.16
N HIS A 72 5.75 0.32 4.46
CA HIS A 72 4.46 1.00 4.32
C HIS A 72 3.44 0.17 3.53
N LEU A 73 3.83 -0.43 2.40
CA LEU A 73 2.95 -1.31 1.63
C LEU A 73 2.51 -2.53 2.45
N THR A 74 3.46 -3.20 3.12
CA THR A 74 3.17 -4.33 4.00
C THR A 74 2.20 -3.93 5.11
N SER A 75 2.38 -2.76 5.73
CA SER A 75 1.48 -2.27 6.78
C SER A 75 0.07 -2.01 6.25
N PHE A 76 -0.03 -1.43 5.06
CA PHE A 76 -1.31 -1.21 4.38
C PHE A 76 -2.04 -2.52 4.07
N PHE A 77 -1.34 -3.52 3.51
CA PHE A 77 -1.96 -4.81 3.19
C PHE A 77 -2.35 -5.59 4.45
N ASN A 78 -1.52 -5.57 5.49
CA ASN A 78 -1.84 -6.17 6.79
C ASN A 78 -3.07 -5.53 7.43
N PHE A 79 -3.20 -4.20 7.37
CA PHE A 79 -4.41 -3.54 7.84
C PHE A 79 -5.65 -4.00 7.07
N THR A 80 -5.53 -4.10 5.75
CA THR A 80 -6.63 -4.50 4.89
C THR A 80 -7.07 -5.93 5.21
N LYS A 81 -6.11 -6.86 5.33
CA LYS A 81 -6.35 -8.23 5.80
C LYS A 81 -7.04 -8.28 7.16
N ASN A 82 -6.53 -7.54 8.13
CA ASN A 82 -6.99 -7.68 9.52
C ASN A 82 -8.32 -6.97 9.81
N ASN A 83 -8.65 -5.89 9.09
CA ASN A 83 -9.74 -4.99 9.44
C ASN A 83 -10.81 -4.83 8.35
N VAL A 84 -10.52 -5.21 7.11
CA VAL A 84 -11.43 -4.97 5.96
C VAL A 84 -11.87 -6.28 5.32
N ASP A 85 -10.92 -7.14 4.94
CA ASP A 85 -11.19 -8.41 4.28
C ASP A 85 -10.21 -9.49 4.77
N GLN A 86 -10.68 -10.36 5.67
CA GLN A 86 -9.86 -11.43 6.25
C GLN A 86 -9.49 -12.54 5.26
N SER A 87 -10.20 -12.63 4.13
CA SER A 87 -9.87 -13.60 3.08
C SER A 87 -8.67 -13.15 2.23
N PHE A 88 -8.38 -11.84 2.22
CA PHE A 88 -7.27 -11.26 1.47
C PHE A 88 -5.92 -11.81 1.94
N GLN A 89 -5.14 -12.30 0.96
CA GLN A 89 -3.76 -12.71 1.17
C GLN A 89 -2.83 -11.54 0.87
N ASN A 90 -1.97 -11.18 1.81
CA ASN A 90 -1.06 -10.07 1.64
C ASN A 90 0.03 -10.44 0.59
N PRO A 91 0.12 -9.71 -0.54
CA PRO A 91 1.10 -9.99 -1.59
C PRO A 91 2.55 -9.69 -1.17
N CYS A 92 2.76 -9.08 -0.01
CA CYS A 92 4.09 -8.91 0.58
C CYS A 92 4.53 -10.07 1.50
N ASP A 93 3.64 -11.03 1.80
CA ASP A 93 3.96 -12.18 2.67
C ASP A 93 4.56 -13.37 1.88
N SER A 94 4.54 -13.30 0.55
CA SER A 94 5.04 -14.32 -0.38
C SER A 94 6.52 -14.17 -0.72
#